data_AF-A0A953V0I9-F1
#
_entry.id   AF-A0A953V0I9-F1
#
_cell.length_a   1.000
_cell.length_b   1.000
_cell.length_c   1.000
_cell.angle_alpha   90.00
_cell.angle_beta   90.00
_cell.angle_gamma   90.00
#
_symmetry.space_group_name_H-M   'P 1'
#
loop_
_entity.id
_entity.type
_entity.pdbx_description
1 polymer ?
#
loop_
_entity_poly.entity_id
_entity_poly.type
_entity_poly.pdbx_seq_one_letter_code
_entity_poly.pdbx_strand_id
1 'polypeptide(L)'
;MRRALRLPLAILAILLFGIVGAVLLRVGADEKPHSVLLKWNPPASKPGVTVTGYNVYRSQPDGSFGPLASVVAPTYVDTKVNSGTTYYYYVRAVDAAGHESPPSNQVSATIP
;
A
#
# COMPACT_ATOMS: atom_id res chain seq x y z
N MET A 1 1.83 39.29 16.93
CA MET A 1 1.11 38.01 16.97
C MET A 1 1.68 37.08 15.90
N ARG A 2 2.53 36.10 16.28
CA ARG A 2 3.02 35.08 15.35
C ARG A 2 2.09 33.88 15.47
N ARG A 3 1.27 33.61 14.46
CA ARG A 3 0.54 32.33 14.38
C ARG A 3 1.60 31.24 14.25
N ALA A 4 1.87 30.51 15.34
CA ALA A 4 2.68 29.31 15.28
C ALA A 4 1.94 28.30 14.40
N LEU A 5 2.51 28.01 13.24
CA LEU A 5 2.06 26.95 12.35
C LEU A 5 2.17 25.63 13.13
N ARG A 6 1.06 25.12 13.67
CA ARG A 6 1.02 23.79 14.29
C ARG A 6 1.06 22.76 13.17
N LEU A 7 2.25 22.49 12.64
CA LEU A 7 2.50 21.28 11.87
C LEU A 7 2.30 20.10 12.84
N PRO A 8 1.35 19.18 12.62
CA PRO A 8 1.21 18.03 13.49
C PRO A 8 2.50 17.20 13.41
N LEU A 9 3.09 16.96 14.58
CA LEU A 9 4.40 16.31 14.77
C LEU A 9 4.48 14.84 14.28
N ALA A 10 3.51 14.32 13.54
CA ALA A 10 3.22 12.89 13.47
C ALA A 10 3.57 12.16 12.15
N ILE A 11 4.44 12.71 11.29
CA ILE A 11 4.77 12.03 10.00
C ILE A 11 6.28 11.72 9.86
N LEU A 12 7.15 12.14 10.79
CA LEU A 12 8.60 12.13 10.52
C LEU A 12 9.35 10.80 10.75
N ALA A 13 8.72 9.71 11.18
CA ALA A 13 9.50 8.48 11.35
C ALA A 13 8.68 7.19 11.28
N ILE A 14 8.18 6.84 10.09
CA ILE A 14 7.90 5.45 9.73
C ILE A 14 8.96 5.05 8.70
N LEU A 15 10.18 4.77 9.18
CA LEU A 15 11.36 4.61 8.31
C LEU A 15 11.68 3.17 7.87
N LEU A 16 10.87 2.16 8.22
CA LEU A 16 11.06 0.77 7.74
C LEU A 16 9.73 0.02 7.71
N PHE A 17 8.80 0.49 6.89
CA PHE A 17 7.65 -0.31 6.49
C PHE A 17 7.80 -0.62 5.01
N GLY A 18 7.74 -1.90 4.66
CA GLY A 18 7.90 -2.34 3.28
C GLY A 18 6.93 -3.44 2.90
N ILE A 19 6.55 -3.45 1.62
CA ILE A 19 5.88 -4.60 1.04
C ILE A 19 6.89 -5.75 1.04
N VAL A 20 6.53 -6.84 1.73
CA VAL A 20 7.37 -8.03 1.93
C VAL A 20 7.31 -8.93 0.70
N GLY A 21 6.21 -8.87 -0.06
CA GLY A 21 6.10 -9.54 -1.33
C GLY A 21 4.77 -9.25 -2.03
N ALA A 22 4.85 -9.30 -3.36
CA ALA A 22 3.69 -9.46 -4.23
C ALA A 22 3.74 -10.89 -4.77
N VAL A 23 2.71 -11.69 -4.50
CA VAL A 23 2.62 -13.08 -4.97
C VAL A 23 1.45 -13.21 -5.95
N LEU A 24 1.72 -13.75 -7.13
CA LEU A 24 0.68 -14.11 -8.08
C LEU A 24 -0.07 -15.35 -7.58
N LEU A 25 -1.38 -15.22 -7.40
CA LEU A 25 -2.25 -16.36 -7.11
C LEU A 25 -2.99 -16.76 -8.38
N ARG A 26 -2.93 -18.06 -8.71
CA ARG A 26 -3.71 -18.68 -9.80
C ARG A 26 -4.92 -19.36 -9.17
N VAL A 27 -6.13 -19.05 -9.63
CA VAL A 27 -7.32 -19.82 -9.26
C VAL A 27 -7.70 -20.68 -10.47
N GLY A 28 -7.79 -22.00 -10.27
CA GLY A 28 -7.81 -22.98 -11.36
C GLY A 28 -9.09 -23.01 -12.23
N ALA A 29 -8.83 -23.44 -13.48
CA ALA A 29 -9.68 -24.06 -14.51
C ALA A 29 -11.12 -23.55 -14.64
N ASP A 30 -11.24 -22.35 -15.19
CA ASP A 30 -12.14 -21.90 -16.28
C ASP A 30 -12.28 -20.37 -16.09
N GLU A 31 -11.65 -19.57 -16.96
CA GLU A 31 -11.80 -18.09 -17.03
C GLU A 31 -11.67 -17.29 -15.70
N LYS A 32 -10.89 -17.74 -14.71
CA LYS A 32 -10.73 -16.97 -13.46
C LYS A 32 -9.65 -15.89 -13.57
N PRO A 33 -9.96 -14.63 -13.22
CA PRO A 33 -9.00 -13.55 -13.29
C PRO A 33 -7.80 -13.85 -12.40
N HIS A 34 -6.60 -13.56 -12.91
CA HIS A 34 -5.39 -13.53 -12.10
C HIS A 34 -5.57 -12.61 -10.90
N SER A 35 -4.80 -12.84 -9.83
CA SER A 35 -4.80 -11.94 -8.69
C SER A 35 -3.41 -11.78 -8.11
N VAL A 36 -3.16 -10.61 -7.52
CA VAL A 36 -1.91 -10.28 -6.84
C VAL A 36 -2.18 -10.13 -5.36
N LEU A 37 -1.58 -11.00 -4.56
CA LEU A 37 -1.58 -10.90 -3.10
C LEU A 37 -0.40 -10.03 -2.66
N LEU A 38 -0.73 -8.90 -2.01
CA LEU A 38 0.21 -8.02 -1.35
C LEU A 38 0.22 -8.33 0.15
N LYS A 39 1.42 -8.45 0.71
CA LYS A 39 1.66 -8.56 2.15
C LYS A 39 2.79 -7.64 2.57
N TRP A 40 2.63 -7.01 3.73
CA TRP A 40 3.62 -6.09 4.27
C TRP A 40 3.75 -6.23 5.79
N ASN A 41 4.88 -5.83 6.35
CA ASN A 41 5.05 -5.77 7.81
C ASN A 41 4.49 -4.45 8.32
N PRO A 42 3.52 -4.42 9.26
CA PRO A 42 3.10 -3.19 9.93
C PRO A 42 4.28 -2.34 10.44
N PRO A 43 4.15 -1.00 10.47
CA PRO A 43 5.23 -0.17 10.96
C PRO A 43 5.41 -0.39 12.45
N ALA A 44 6.66 -0.23 12.94
CA ALA A 44 6.94 -0.32 14.37
C ALA A 44 6.04 0.66 15.14
N SER A 45 5.42 0.16 16.22
CA SER A 45 4.58 0.99 17.09
C SER A 45 5.41 2.10 17.72
N LYS A 46 4.86 3.32 17.79
CA LYS A 46 5.48 4.47 18.45
C LYS A 46 4.50 5.11 19.42
N PRO A 47 4.95 5.61 20.58
CA PRO A 47 4.10 6.36 21.50
C PRO A 47 3.43 7.53 20.78
N GLY A 48 2.11 7.65 20.91
CA GLY A 48 1.33 8.72 20.30
C GLY A 48 1.03 8.56 18.80
N VAL A 49 1.45 7.46 18.16
CA VAL A 49 1.10 7.15 16.77
C VAL A 49 0.39 5.81 16.72
N THR A 50 -0.88 5.82 16.36
CA THR A 50 -1.69 4.62 16.14
C THR A 50 -2.01 4.53 14.66
N VAL A 51 -1.51 3.47 14.01
CA VAL A 51 -1.92 3.12 12.64
C VAL A 51 -3.27 2.45 12.70
N THR A 52 -4.24 3.02 11.99
CA THR A 52 -5.63 2.54 11.92
C THR A 52 -5.94 1.86 10.60
N GLY A 53 -5.08 2.03 9.60
CA GLY A 53 -5.20 1.34 8.33
C GLY A 53 -4.09 1.67 7.34
N TYR A 54 -4.32 1.32 6.09
CA TYR A 54 -3.39 1.42 4.99
C TYR A 54 -4.12 1.80 3.70
N ASN A 55 -3.53 2.71 2.93
CA ASN A 55 -3.95 3.00 1.56
C ASN A 55 -2.99 2.31 0.59
N VAL A 56 -3.55 1.48 -0.29
CA VAL A 56 -2.84 0.75 -1.33
C VAL A 56 -2.94 1.53 -2.63
N TYR A 57 -1.81 1.71 -3.30
CA TYR A 57 -1.72 2.41 -4.57
C TYR A 57 -1.19 1.47 -5.65
N ARG A 58 -1.65 1.68 -6.88
CA ARG A 58 -1.27 0.88 -8.05
C ARG A 58 -1.00 1.75 -9.26
N SER A 59 0.01 1.36 -10.03
CA SER A 59 0.29 1.88 -11.36
C SER A 59 0.33 0.74 -12.38
N GLN A 60 0.03 1.08 -13.63
CA GLN A 60 0.36 0.26 -14.80
C GLN A 60 1.79 0.64 -15.29
N PRO A 61 2.27 0.12 -16.42
CA PRO A 61 3.61 0.45 -16.95
C PRO A 61 3.81 1.93 -17.33
N ASP A 62 2.75 2.73 -17.34
CA ASP A 62 2.80 4.18 -17.56
C ASP A 62 3.37 4.97 -16.37
N GLY A 63 3.53 4.32 -15.21
CA GLY A 63 4.09 4.93 -13.99
C GLY A 63 3.12 5.83 -13.23
N SER A 64 1.87 5.93 -13.67
CA SER A 64 0.84 6.75 -13.01
C SER A 64 0.17 5.97 -11.89
N PHE A 65 0.58 6.27 -10.64
CA PHE A 65 -0.05 5.68 -9.47
C PHE A 65 -1.40 6.32 -9.14
N GLY A 66 -2.42 5.47 -8.98
CA GLY A 66 -3.73 5.83 -8.45
C GLY A 66 -4.07 5.05 -7.18
N PRO A 67 -5.03 5.55 -6.37
CA PRO A 67 -5.53 4.80 -5.22
C PRO A 67 -6.23 3.53 -5.68
N LEU A 68 -5.94 2.40 -5.03
CA LEU A 68 -6.53 1.10 -5.33
C LEU A 68 -7.50 0.67 -4.24
N ALA A 69 -7.10 0.76 -2.97
CA ALA A 69 -7.91 0.30 -1.84
C ALA A 69 -7.48 0.95 -0.52
N SER A 70 -8.39 0.95 0.46
CA SER A 70 -8.10 1.24 1.86
C SER A 70 -8.42 0.00 2.70
N VAL A 71 -7.46 -0.47 3.50
CA VAL A 71 -7.58 -1.70 4.29
C VAL A 71 -7.05 -1.52 5.70
N VAL A 72 -7.56 -2.31 6.65
CA VAL A 72 -7.07 -2.31 8.03
C VAL A 72 -5.97 -3.36 8.24
N ALA A 73 -6.12 -4.52 7.59
CA ALA A 73 -5.16 -5.60 7.68
C ALA A 73 -3.90 -5.30 6.85
N PRO A 74 -2.72 -5.82 7.24
CA PRO A 74 -1.50 -5.59 6.50
C PRO A 74 -1.34 -6.49 5.26
N THR A 75 -2.44 -6.68 4.55
CA THR A 75 -2.54 -7.52 3.36
C THR A 75 -3.69 -7.06 2.48
N TYR A 76 -3.56 -7.26 1.18
CA TYR A 76 -4.59 -6.97 0.19
C TYR A 76 -4.47 -7.92 -1.00
N VAL A 77 -5.60 -8.28 -1.61
CA VAL A 77 -5.64 -9.08 -2.86
C VAL A 77 -6.21 -8.19 -3.96
N ASP A 78 -5.38 -7.86 -4.94
CA ASP A 78 -5.82 -7.19 -6.17
C ASP A 78 -6.34 -8.25 -7.16
N THR A 79 -7.65 -8.28 -7.35
CA THR A 79 -8.35 -9.20 -8.27
C THR A 79 -8.65 -8.56 -9.62
N LYS A 80 -8.31 -7.29 -9.83
CA LYS A 80 -8.62 -6.53 -11.04
C LYS A 80 -7.36 -6.34 -11.88
N VAL A 81 -6.72 -7.45 -12.23
CA VAL A 81 -5.47 -7.50 -12.99
C VAL A 81 -5.63 -8.27 -14.29
N ASN A 82 -4.98 -7.78 -15.35
CA ASN A 82 -5.06 -8.34 -16.70
C ASN A 82 -3.76 -9.07 -17.06
N SER A 83 -3.88 -10.20 -17.77
CA SER A 83 -2.75 -10.92 -18.36
C SER A 83 -1.87 -10.02 -19.24
N GLY A 84 -0.57 -10.32 -19.25
CA GLY A 84 0.45 -9.55 -19.97
C GLY A 84 0.74 -8.16 -19.40
N THR A 85 0.08 -7.75 -18.31
CA THR A 85 0.31 -6.43 -17.70
C THR A 85 1.22 -6.55 -16.48
N THR A 86 2.23 -5.67 -16.40
CA THR A 86 3.00 -5.46 -15.16
C THR A 86 2.33 -4.36 -14.35
N TYR A 87 1.99 -4.69 -13.10
CA TYR A 87 1.50 -3.72 -12.13
C TYR A 87 2.58 -3.39 -11.11
N TYR A 88 2.57 -2.16 -10.64
CA TYR A 88 3.44 -1.67 -9.57
C TYR A 88 2.60 -1.22 -8.39
N TYR A 89 3.08 -1.47 -7.18
CA TYR A 89 2.34 -1.21 -5.95
C TYR A 89 3.22 -0.55 -4.90
N TYR A 90 2.63 0.35 -4.13
CA TYR A 90 3.13 0.80 -2.84
C TYR A 90 1.97 0.95 -1.86
N VAL A 91 2.30 1.07 -0.58
CA VAL A 91 1.32 1.26 0.50
C VAL A 91 1.72 2.45 1.37
N ARG A 92 0.73 3.16 1.90
CA ARG A 92 0.88 4.24 2.89
C ARG A 92 0.11 3.88 4.14
N ALA A 93 0.73 4.01 5.31
CA ALA A 93 0.04 3.82 6.58
C ALA A 93 -0.83 5.04 6.89
N VAL A 94 -1.99 4.81 7.52
CA VAL A 94 -2.96 5.84 7.88
C VAL A 94 -3.08 5.89 9.40
N ASP A 95 -2.99 7.09 9.99
CA ASP A 95 -3.19 7.30 11.42
C ASP A 95 -4.67 7.52 11.80
N ALA A 96 -4.96 7.61 13.10
CA ALA A 96 -6.33 7.84 13.59
C ALA A 96 -6.95 9.19 13.16
N ALA A 97 -6.12 10.16 12.73
CA ALA A 97 -6.58 11.44 12.21
C ALA A 97 -6.72 11.43 10.66
N GLY A 98 -6.41 10.31 10.00
CA GLY A 98 -6.49 10.15 8.55
C GLY A 98 -5.25 10.65 7.80
N HIS A 99 -4.14 10.97 8.48
CA HIS A 99 -2.91 11.34 7.79
C HIS A 99 -2.17 10.12 7.25
N GLU A 100 -1.61 10.28 6.05
CA GLU A 100 -0.81 9.24 5.41
C GLU A 100 0.69 9.42 5.65
N SER A 101 1.40 8.32 5.87
CA SER A 101 2.86 8.25 5.89
C SER A 101 3.49 8.59 4.52
N PRO A 102 4.81 8.73 4.39
CA PRO A 102 5.49 8.53 3.10
C PRO A 102 5.18 7.14 2.50
N PRO A 103 5.32 6.95 1.18
CA PRO A 103 5.13 5.64 0.54
C PRO A 103 6.15 4.61 1.04
N SER A 104 5.73 3.34 1.08
CA SER A 104 6.63 2.19 1.23
C SER A 104 7.61 2.07 0.05
N ASN A 105 8.51 1.09 0.11
CA ASN A 105 9.15 0.61 -1.12
C ASN A 105 8.09 0.14 -2.13
N GLN A 106 8.40 0.33 -3.41
CA GLN A 106 7.60 -0.17 -4.51
C GLN A 106 7.92 -1.64 -4.77
N VAL A 107 6.92 -2.42 -5.15
CA VAL A 107 7.08 -3.78 -5.71
C VAL A 107 6.33 -3.88 -7.03
N SER A 108 6.62 -4.91 -7.83
CA SER A 108 5.91 -5.20 -9.07
C SER A 108 5.42 -6.65 -9.13
N ALA A 109 4.39 -6.87 -9.95
CA ALA A 109 3.91 -8.18 -10.33
C ALA A 109 3.55 -8.18 -11.82
N THR A 110 4.14 -9.10 -12.58
CA THR A 110 3.78 -9.33 -13.99
C THR A 110 2.79 -10.46 -14.06
N ILE A 111 1.64 -10.20 -14.67
CA ILE A 111 0.60 -11.20 -14.86
C ILE A 111 0.91 -11.97 -16.16
N PRO A 112 0.95 -13.31 -16.11
CA PRO A 112 1.22 -14.14 -17.28
C PRO A 112 0.08 -14.09 -18.30
#